data_AF-A0A831TEW5-F1
#
_entry.id   AF-A0A831TEW5-F1
#
_cell.length_a   1.000
_cell.length_b   1.000
_cell.length_c   1.000
_cell.angle_alpha   90.00
_cell.angle_beta   90.00
_cell.angle_gamma   90.00
#
_symmetry.space_group_name_H-M   'P 1'
#
loop_
_entity.id
_entity.type
_entity.pdbx_description
1 polymer ?
#
loop_
_entity_poly.entity_id
_entity_poly.type
_entity_poly.pdbx_seq_one_letter_code
_entity_poly.pdbx_strand_id
1 'polypeptide(L)'
;MCLLANFFGPAGSVVAAAGDVVTIRRFETAEPVIVLSFDAGAGRGFTATILDTLAAKGVRASFGLTGAWAAASPDLVQRMAREGHHLINHTWSHRSFTGRSTGSAPLSTAERTEELRRTEELIRQLTGIELRPYFRPPYGDFDDLVLSDLAASGYNLNIMWTIDSLGWRGLTADEITQRVLDAAEPGAIVLMHVGSQSQDAAALPALIDQLRARGYRFATVRDLVEGRAGPEGRYFPETGHWVSHGFLRYWERFGGLAIYGYPLTEEYVDPATGRVTQWFERARFEWHPGAWPTRYDVLLGRLGVEVSAEREGISPFRAAQPFTDCTYFPQTGHNLCGGFRAYWERFGGLAVFGYPISEEFREVNPDDGREYTVQYFERQRFEWHPGAWPDRYDVLLGRLGAQLLAGRS
;
A
#
# COMPACT_ATOMS: atom_id res chain seq x y z
N MET A 1 -41.33 -22.26 18.20
CA MET A 1 -39.94 -22.70 18.42
C MET A 1 -39.25 -22.72 17.07
N CYS A 2 -38.60 -21.61 16.70
CA CYS A 2 -37.75 -21.52 15.52
C CYS A 2 -36.71 -20.44 15.78
N LEU A 3 -35.43 -20.82 15.70
CA LEU A 3 -34.26 -19.96 15.79
C LEU A 3 -34.28 -18.92 14.67
N LEU A 4 -33.82 -17.70 14.95
CA LEU A 4 -33.24 -16.82 13.93
C LEU A 4 -31.85 -16.38 14.39
N ALA A 5 -30.90 -16.69 13.53
CA ALA A 5 -29.48 -16.49 13.67
C ALA A 5 -29.03 -15.10 13.18
N ASN A 6 -27.87 -14.70 13.70
CA ASN A 6 -26.96 -13.62 13.32
C ASN A 6 -27.08 -13.05 11.90
N PHE A 7 -27.02 -11.71 11.82
CA PHE A 7 -26.38 -10.99 10.72
C PHE A 7 -25.22 -10.14 11.27
N PHE A 8 -24.01 -10.70 11.20
CA PHE A 8 -22.77 -9.91 11.18
C PHE A 8 -22.45 -9.64 9.70
N GLY A 9 -22.54 -8.39 9.27
CA GLY A 9 -22.08 -7.94 7.95
C GLY A 9 -20.64 -7.36 8.05
N PRO A 10 -19.81 -7.50 7.01
CA PRO A 10 -18.47 -6.92 6.99
C PRO A 10 -18.54 -5.40 6.80
N ALA A 11 -17.53 -4.70 7.32
CA ALA A 11 -17.35 -3.26 7.23
C ALA A 11 -17.47 -2.77 5.78
N GLY A 12 -18.39 -1.83 5.54
CA GLY A 12 -18.64 -1.27 4.23
C GLY A 12 -17.45 -0.43 3.74
N SER A 13 -16.89 -0.82 2.60
CA SER A 13 -16.04 0.03 1.78
C SER A 13 -16.84 1.27 1.36
N VAL A 14 -16.37 2.46 1.73
CA VAL A 14 -16.97 3.72 1.27
C VAL A 14 -16.46 3.99 -0.15
N VAL A 15 -17.19 3.49 -1.15
CA VAL A 15 -16.98 3.90 -2.54
C VAL A 15 -17.84 5.14 -2.78
N ALA A 16 -17.21 6.31 -2.83
CA ALA A 16 -17.89 7.55 -3.16
C ALA A 16 -18.47 7.49 -4.59
N ALA A 17 -19.74 7.85 -4.76
CA ALA A 17 -20.31 8.11 -6.08
C ALA A 17 -19.68 9.38 -6.67
N ALA A 18 -19.58 9.46 -8.00
CA ALA A 18 -19.08 10.65 -8.67
C ALA A 18 -19.99 11.87 -8.35
N GLY A 19 -19.50 12.79 -7.52
CA GLY A 19 -20.20 14.02 -7.12
C GLY A 19 -20.24 14.30 -5.62
N ASP A 20 -20.05 13.28 -4.76
CA ASP A 20 -20.16 13.44 -3.31
C ASP A 20 -18.78 13.41 -2.63
N VAL A 21 -18.52 14.40 -1.77
CA VAL A 21 -17.34 14.41 -0.89
C VAL A 21 -17.62 13.59 0.36
N VAL A 22 -16.79 12.58 0.61
CA VAL A 22 -16.85 11.79 1.83
C VAL A 22 -16.01 12.47 2.91
N THR A 23 -16.64 12.79 4.04
CA THR A 23 -15.91 13.27 5.22
C THR A 23 -15.49 12.11 6.11
N ILE A 24 -14.19 11.91 6.27
CA ILE A 24 -13.59 10.86 7.09
C ILE A 24 -13.08 11.48 8.39
N ARG A 25 -13.74 11.21 9.51
CA ARG A 25 -13.29 11.60 10.87
C ARG A 25 -12.50 10.49 11.55
N ARG A 26 -12.92 9.25 11.29
CA ARG A 26 -12.37 7.98 11.79
C ARG A 26 -12.62 6.92 10.72
N PHE A 27 -11.82 5.87 10.71
CA PHE A 27 -12.07 4.69 9.90
C PHE A 27 -12.86 3.64 10.68
N GLU A 28 -13.94 3.12 10.09
CA GLU A 28 -14.73 2.04 10.68
C GLU A 28 -13.97 0.71 10.54
N THR A 29 -13.26 0.31 11.60
CA THR A 29 -12.51 -0.94 11.66
C THR A 29 -12.45 -1.50 13.07
N ALA A 30 -12.42 -2.82 13.20
CA ALA A 30 -12.15 -3.51 14.45
C ALA A 30 -10.65 -3.76 14.67
N GLU A 31 -9.82 -3.52 13.65
CA GLU A 31 -8.38 -3.67 13.78
C GLU A 31 -7.79 -2.55 14.65
N PRO A 32 -6.88 -2.84 15.60
CA PRO A 32 -6.23 -1.83 16.41
C PRO A 32 -5.21 -1.06 15.56
N VAL A 33 -5.70 -0.13 14.75
CA VAL A 33 -4.91 0.75 13.88
C VAL A 33 -5.22 2.20 14.19
N ILE A 34 -4.22 3.07 14.15
CA ILE A 34 -4.36 4.50 14.41
C ILE A 34 -3.55 5.30 13.39
N VAL A 35 -4.08 6.44 12.98
CA VAL A 35 -3.43 7.34 12.02
C VAL A 35 -2.85 8.52 12.77
N LEU A 36 -1.52 8.68 12.71
CA LEU A 36 -0.87 9.92 13.10
C LEU A 36 -0.87 10.88 11.91
N SER A 37 -1.39 12.09 12.11
CA SER A 37 -1.41 13.12 11.08
C SER A 37 -0.92 14.47 11.59
N PHE A 38 -0.22 15.21 10.72
CA PHE A 38 0.42 16.48 11.07
C PHE A 38 0.02 17.58 10.09
N ASP A 39 -0.46 18.71 10.59
CA ASP A 39 -0.68 19.89 9.76
C ASP A 39 0.58 20.77 9.75
N ALA A 40 1.01 21.11 8.53
CA ALA A 40 2.18 21.92 8.22
C ALA A 40 1.76 23.21 7.53
N GLY A 41 1.38 24.20 8.35
CA GLY A 41 0.97 25.54 7.92
C GLY A 41 1.76 26.69 8.53
N ALA A 42 2.64 26.43 9.50
CA ALA A 42 3.32 27.48 10.28
C ALA A 42 4.81 27.17 10.52
N GLY A 43 5.70 27.81 9.74
CA GLY A 43 7.16 27.71 9.86
C GLY A 43 7.72 26.30 9.72
N ARG A 44 9.05 26.13 9.61
CA ARG A 44 9.67 24.79 9.54
C ARG A 44 9.58 23.99 10.84
N GLY A 45 9.41 24.70 11.96
CA GLY A 45 9.18 24.11 13.29
C GLY A 45 10.08 22.91 13.60
N PHE A 46 9.45 21.83 14.06
CA PHE A 46 10.09 20.57 14.40
C PHE A 46 9.92 19.50 13.32
N THR A 47 9.61 19.88 12.06
CA THR A 47 9.33 18.91 10.99
C THR A 47 10.45 17.90 10.80
N ALA A 48 11.72 18.32 10.77
CA ALA A 48 12.84 17.41 10.62
C ALA A 48 12.92 16.39 11.77
N THR A 49 12.75 16.83 13.02
CA THR A 49 12.73 15.98 14.21
C THR A 49 11.57 14.98 14.20
N ILE A 50 10.40 15.40 13.71
CA ILE A 50 9.23 14.52 13.53
C ILE A 50 9.57 13.42 12.51
N LEU A 51 10.12 13.79 11.35
CA LEU A 51 10.51 12.83 10.32
C LEU A 51 11.60 11.86 10.81
N ASP A 52 12.61 12.36 11.54
CA ASP A 52 13.65 11.54 12.17
C ASP A 52 13.03 10.53 13.15
N THR A 53 12.08 10.97 13.97
CA THR A 53 11.38 10.11 14.94
C THR A 53 10.54 9.06 14.22
N LEU A 54 9.77 9.45 13.21
CA LEU A 54 8.95 8.54 12.42
C LEU A 54 9.80 7.46 11.74
N ALA A 55 10.92 7.85 11.11
CA ALA A 55 11.87 6.93 10.51
C ALA A 55 12.49 5.98 11.55
N ALA A 56 12.98 6.51 12.68
CA ALA A 56 13.56 5.71 13.76
C ALA A 56 12.56 4.71 14.38
N LYS A 57 11.27 5.07 14.38
CA LYS A 57 10.20 4.21 14.87
C LYS A 57 9.60 3.31 13.77
N GLY A 58 10.01 3.42 12.51
CA GLY A 58 9.41 2.68 11.40
C GLY A 58 7.92 2.99 11.19
N VAL A 59 7.51 4.25 11.42
CA VAL A 59 6.12 4.70 11.31
C VAL A 59 5.97 5.66 10.14
N ARG A 60 4.93 5.49 9.33
CA ARG A 60 4.53 6.47 8.29
C ARG A 60 3.33 7.26 8.78
N ALA A 61 3.29 8.56 8.45
CA ALA A 61 2.23 9.48 8.86
C ALA A 61 1.57 10.17 7.66
N SER A 62 0.48 10.90 7.92
CA SER A 62 -0.18 11.76 6.92
C SER A 62 0.07 13.25 7.21
N PHE A 63 0.50 14.02 6.22
CA PHE A 63 0.83 15.43 6.37
C PHE A 63 -0.14 16.31 5.58
N GLY A 64 -0.89 17.18 6.26
CA GLY A 64 -1.66 18.26 5.66
C GLY A 64 -0.76 19.44 5.35
N LEU A 65 -0.49 19.70 4.08
CA LEU A 65 0.50 20.71 3.67
C LEU A 65 -0.19 21.95 3.11
N THR A 66 0.17 23.13 3.65
CA THR A 66 -0.17 24.37 2.97
C THR A 66 0.82 24.64 1.83
N GLY A 67 0.34 25.18 0.71
CA GLY A 67 1.20 25.51 -0.42
C GLY A 67 2.28 26.56 -0.08
N ALA A 68 1.95 27.57 0.72
CA ALA A 68 2.91 28.56 1.19
C ALA A 68 4.02 27.93 2.07
N TRP A 69 3.67 26.98 2.94
CA TRP A 69 4.64 26.26 3.75
C TRP A 69 5.55 25.38 2.88
N ALA A 70 4.96 24.67 1.90
CA ALA A 70 5.69 23.82 0.97
C ALA A 70 6.68 24.63 0.11
N ALA A 71 6.30 25.82 -0.34
CA ALA A 71 7.17 26.71 -1.10
C ALA A 71 8.39 27.17 -0.28
N ALA A 72 8.20 27.39 1.02
CA ALA A 72 9.27 27.74 1.93
C ALA A 72 10.11 26.55 2.42
N SER A 73 9.63 25.32 2.22
CA SER A 73 10.23 24.08 2.75
C SER A 73 10.31 22.92 1.75
N PRO A 74 10.81 23.15 0.52
CA PRO A 74 10.75 22.15 -0.55
C PRO A 74 11.54 20.87 -0.22
N ASP A 75 12.65 21.00 0.49
CA ASP A 75 13.49 19.87 0.93
C ASP A 75 12.75 18.92 1.88
N LEU A 76 11.94 19.47 2.80
CA LEU A 76 11.15 18.69 3.75
C LEU A 76 9.97 18.01 3.08
N VAL A 77 9.32 18.68 2.12
CA VAL A 77 8.24 18.08 1.30
C VAL A 77 8.78 16.89 0.50
N GLN A 78 9.93 17.06 -0.15
CA GLN A 78 10.60 15.98 -0.88
C GLN A 78 11.02 14.83 0.05
N ARG A 79 11.48 15.14 1.25
CA ARG A 79 11.82 14.14 2.26
C ARG A 79 10.58 13.34 2.68
N MET A 80 9.46 13.98 2.98
CA MET A 80 8.19 13.30 3.30
C MET A 80 7.77 12.33 2.20
N ALA A 81 7.86 12.75 0.94
CA ALA A 81 7.55 11.92 -0.21
C ALA A 81 8.51 10.71 -0.33
N ARG A 82 9.82 10.93 -0.24
CA ARG A 82 10.84 9.87 -0.31
C ARG A 82 10.72 8.85 0.82
N GLU A 83 10.33 9.29 2.01
CA GLU A 83 10.12 8.42 3.18
C GLU A 83 8.73 7.76 3.20
N GLY A 84 7.95 7.91 2.12
CA GLY A 84 6.70 7.19 1.91
C GLY A 84 5.53 7.68 2.76
N HIS A 85 5.61 8.90 3.29
CA HIS A 85 4.50 9.52 4.00
C HIS A 85 3.38 9.96 3.05
N HIS A 86 2.16 10.02 3.57
CA HIS A 86 1.02 10.49 2.80
C HIS A 86 0.93 12.01 2.85
N LEU A 87 0.69 12.66 1.71
CA LEU A 87 0.54 14.11 1.60
C LEU A 87 -0.92 14.46 1.28
N ILE A 88 -1.49 15.46 1.97
CA ILE A 88 -2.87 15.91 1.87
C ILE A 88 -2.88 17.41 1.57
N ASN A 89 -3.77 17.86 0.68
CA ASN A 89 -3.92 19.29 0.40
C ASN A 89 -4.55 20.01 1.59
N HIS A 90 -3.88 21.05 2.10
CA HIS A 90 -4.33 21.84 3.24
C HIS A 90 -4.42 23.34 2.89
N THR A 91 -4.88 23.65 1.66
CA THR A 91 -4.97 25.01 1.07
C THR A 91 -3.61 25.64 0.77
N TRP A 92 -3.58 26.81 0.14
CA TRP A 92 -2.32 27.53 -0.11
C TRP A 92 -1.89 28.34 1.11
N SER A 93 -2.80 29.11 1.69
CA SER A 93 -2.53 30.17 2.66
C SER A 93 -3.06 29.89 4.07
N HIS A 94 -3.69 28.75 4.31
CA HIS A 94 -4.33 28.40 5.60
C HIS A 94 -5.52 29.31 5.97
N ARG A 95 -6.14 29.96 4.98
CA ARG A 95 -7.37 30.74 5.19
C ARG A 95 -8.55 29.78 5.44
N SER A 96 -9.43 30.15 6.37
CA SER A 96 -10.72 29.45 6.51
C SER A 96 -11.56 29.71 5.26
N PHE A 97 -12.11 28.65 4.68
CA PHE A 97 -12.94 28.73 3.49
C PHE A 97 -14.33 29.32 3.76
N THR A 98 -14.91 29.06 4.93
CA THR A 98 -16.21 29.63 5.34
C THR A 98 -16.04 30.95 6.11
N GLY A 99 -14.84 31.20 6.66
CA GLY A 99 -14.56 32.31 7.56
C GLY A 99 -15.09 32.13 9.00
N ARG A 100 -15.96 31.14 9.25
CA ARG A 100 -16.68 30.98 10.54
C ARG A 100 -15.74 30.84 11.73
N SER A 101 -14.69 30.04 11.60
CA SER A 101 -13.74 29.76 12.69
C SER A 101 -12.80 30.92 12.99
N THR A 102 -12.68 31.88 12.07
CA THR A 102 -11.74 33.01 12.18
C THR A 102 -12.44 34.37 12.28
N GLY A 103 -13.75 34.42 12.08
CA GLY A 103 -14.52 35.67 12.00
C GLY A 103 -14.24 36.48 10.73
N SER A 104 -13.57 35.89 9.73
CA SER A 104 -13.34 36.53 8.44
C SER A 104 -14.53 36.37 7.49
N ALA A 105 -14.53 37.12 6.38
CA ALA A 105 -15.43 36.82 5.28
C ALA A 105 -15.13 35.42 4.69
N PRO A 106 -16.16 34.68 4.21
CA PRO A 106 -15.95 33.44 3.46
C PRO A 106 -15.19 33.71 2.16
N LEU A 107 -14.42 32.73 1.71
CA LEU A 107 -13.80 32.79 0.38
C LEU A 107 -14.85 32.57 -0.71
N SER A 108 -14.69 33.23 -1.84
CA SER A 108 -15.42 32.90 -3.07
C SER A 108 -14.98 31.54 -3.61
N THR A 109 -15.84 30.89 -4.42
CA THR A 109 -15.49 29.64 -5.12
C THR A 109 -14.19 29.77 -5.92
N ALA A 110 -13.96 30.89 -6.61
CA ALA A 110 -12.74 31.13 -7.37
C ALA A 110 -11.48 31.19 -6.47
N GLU A 111 -11.58 31.84 -5.31
CA GLU A 111 -10.48 31.85 -4.32
C GLU A 111 -10.21 30.45 -3.76
N ARG A 112 -11.25 29.69 -3.43
CA ARG A 112 -11.11 28.30 -2.93
C ARG A 112 -10.45 27.40 -3.97
N THR A 113 -10.89 27.47 -5.22
CA THR A 113 -10.28 26.73 -6.33
C THR A 113 -8.80 27.09 -6.50
N GLU A 114 -8.43 28.36 -6.37
CA GLU A 114 -7.04 28.79 -6.50
C GLU A 114 -6.16 28.32 -5.34
N GLU A 115 -6.68 28.35 -4.11
CA GLU A 115 -6.01 27.80 -2.93
C GLU A 115 -5.68 26.30 -3.09
N LEU A 116 -6.62 25.53 -3.65
CA LEU A 116 -6.46 24.10 -3.92
C LEU A 116 -5.47 23.85 -5.07
N ARG A 117 -5.68 24.53 -6.22
CA ARG A 117 -4.91 24.33 -7.45
C ARG A 117 -3.43 24.65 -7.28
N ARG A 118 -3.09 25.80 -6.67
CA ARG A 118 -1.70 26.20 -6.49
C ARG A 118 -0.92 25.22 -5.61
N THR A 119 -1.58 24.69 -4.58
CA THR A 119 -0.97 23.73 -3.66
C THR A 119 -0.74 22.39 -4.36
N GLU A 120 -1.72 21.88 -5.10
CA GLU A 120 -1.60 20.67 -5.93
C GLU A 120 -0.43 20.77 -6.90
N GLU A 121 -0.37 21.87 -7.67
CA GLU A 121 0.64 22.06 -8.70
C GLU A 121 2.05 22.10 -8.13
N LEU A 122 2.25 22.82 -7.01
CA LEU A 122 3.55 22.92 -6.36
C LEU A 122 3.98 21.56 -5.79
N ILE A 123 3.11 20.85 -5.06
CA ILE A 123 3.48 19.55 -4.50
C ILE A 123 3.78 18.53 -5.61
N ARG A 124 2.98 18.51 -6.67
CA ARG A 124 3.23 17.66 -7.84
C ARG A 124 4.56 18.00 -8.52
N GLN A 125 4.91 19.28 -8.64
CA GLN A 125 6.22 19.68 -9.17
C GLN A 125 7.39 19.23 -8.27
N LEU A 126 7.24 19.32 -6.95
CA LEU A 126 8.30 18.97 -6.00
C LEU A 126 8.51 17.46 -5.88
N THR A 127 7.45 16.67 -6.03
CA THR A 127 7.44 15.25 -5.61
C THR A 127 6.97 14.25 -6.66
N GLY A 128 6.29 14.71 -7.71
CA GLY A 128 5.57 13.84 -8.66
C GLY A 128 4.27 13.24 -8.10
N ILE A 129 3.89 13.55 -6.86
CA ILE A 129 2.68 13.04 -6.20
C ILE A 129 1.49 13.98 -6.46
N GLU A 130 0.35 13.42 -6.81
CA GLU A 130 -0.94 14.12 -6.80
C GLU A 130 -1.57 14.05 -5.39
N LEU A 131 -2.09 15.17 -4.87
CA LEU A 131 -2.74 15.21 -3.55
C LEU A 131 -4.19 14.77 -3.62
N ARG A 132 -4.84 14.95 -4.77
CA ARG A 132 -6.19 14.45 -5.01
C ARG A 132 -6.25 12.92 -4.78
N PRO A 133 -7.35 12.39 -4.22
CA PRO A 133 -8.58 13.10 -3.86
C PRO A 133 -8.60 13.67 -2.42
N TYR A 134 -7.46 13.80 -1.74
CA TYR A 134 -7.39 14.08 -0.30
C TYR A 134 -7.27 15.58 0.02
N PHE A 135 -8.19 16.10 0.83
CA PHE A 135 -8.20 17.47 1.34
C PHE A 135 -8.40 17.49 2.85
N ARG A 136 -7.79 18.46 3.54
CA ARG A 136 -8.07 18.79 4.94
C ARG A 136 -8.35 20.28 5.08
N PRO A 137 -9.49 20.71 5.63
CA PRO A 137 -9.81 22.12 5.80
C PRO A 137 -9.02 22.72 6.97
N PRO A 138 -8.39 23.89 6.80
CA PRO A 138 -7.89 24.70 7.90
C PRO A 138 -8.97 24.86 8.98
N TYR A 139 -8.57 24.74 10.25
CA TYR A 139 -9.46 24.83 11.42
C TYR A 139 -10.58 23.77 11.48
N GLY A 140 -10.60 22.80 10.56
CA GLY A 140 -11.72 21.87 10.43
C GLY A 140 -12.99 22.53 9.87
N ASP A 141 -12.85 23.69 9.21
CA ASP A 141 -13.94 24.58 8.85
C ASP A 141 -14.44 24.37 7.42
N PHE A 142 -15.65 23.84 7.29
CA PHE A 142 -16.30 23.57 6.00
C PHE A 142 -17.83 23.59 6.13
N ASP A 143 -18.51 23.76 5.00
CA ASP A 143 -19.95 23.66 4.83
C ASP A 143 -20.28 22.96 3.49
N ASP A 144 -21.56 22.81 3.15
CA ASP A 144 -21.99 22.11 1.94
C ASP A 144 -21.49 22.78 0.65
N LEU A 145 -21.33 24.11 0.66
CA LEU A 145 -20.80 24.84 -0.48
C LEU A 145 -19.30 24.54 -0.66
N VAL A 146 -18.54 24.51 0.43
CA VAL A 146 -17.13 24.09 0.40
C VAL A 146 -16.99 22.65 -0.11
N LEU A 147 -17.82 21.72 0.36
CA LEU A 147 -17.79 20.34 -0.12
C LEU A 147 -18.11 20.25 -1.62
N SER A 148 -19.07 21.05 -2.11
CA SER A 148 -19.36 21.12 -3.56
C SER A 148 -18.17 21.62 -4.38
N ASP A 149 -17.49 22.67 -3.92
CA ASP A 149 -16.29 23.22 -4.58
C ASP A 149 -15.12 22.21 -4.57
N LEU A 150 -14.97 21.42 -3.50
CA LEU A 150 -13.98 20.35 -3.39
C LEU A 150 -14.24 19.24 -4.41
N ALA A 151 -15.48 18.74 -4.51
CA ALA A 151 -15.87 17.74 -5.51
C ALA A 151 -15.61 18.24 -6.93
N ALA A 152 -15.98 19.49 -7.23
CA ALA A 152 -15.72 20.12 -8.54
C ALA A 152 -14.22 20.23 -8.86
N SER A 153 -13.37 20.27 -7.83
CA SER A 153 -11.90 20.32 -7.94
C SER A 153 -11.23 18.93 -7.87
N GLY A 154 -11.99 17.85 -7.77
CA GLY A 154 -11.49 16.46 -7.70
C GLY A 154 -11.02 16.02 -6.31
N TYR A 155 -11.37 16.75 -5.26
CA TYR A 155 -11.08 16.42 -3.86
C TYR A 155 -12.30 15.77 -3.20
N ASN A 156 -12.45 14.47 -3.43
CA ASN A 156 -13.63 13.74 -2.98
C ASN A 156 -13.50 13.17 -1.55
N LEU A 157 -12.36 13.36 -0.88
CA LEU A 157 -12.13 12.91 0.49
C LEU A 157 -11.73 14.06 1.40
N ASN A 158 -12.66 14.47 2.26
CA ASN A 158 -12.46 15.49 3.30
C ASN A 158 -11.97 14.83 4.60
N ILE A 159 -10.70 15.02 4.93
CA ILE A 159 -10.00 14.32 6.01
C ILE A 159 -10.00 15.16 7.27
N MET A 160 -10.74 14.67 8.27
CA MET A 160 -10.88 15.24 9.59
C MET A 160 -10.13 14.37 10.63
N TRP A 161 -10.49 14.52 11.90
CA TRP A 161 -9.93 13.77 13.01
C TRP A 161 -10.98 13.51 14.09
N THR A 162 -10.73 12.52 14.94
CA THR A 162 -11.46 12.31 16.21
C THR A 162 -10.64 12.73 17.43
N ILE A 163 -9.30 12.77 17.31
CA ILE A 163 -8.40 13.11 18.41
C ILE A 163 -7.60 14.35 18.04
N ASP A 164 -7.77 15.44 18.77
CA ASP A 164 -6.89 16.62 18.68
C ASP A 164 -5.89 16.58 19.84
N SER A 165 -4.60 16.53 19.51
CA SER A 165 -3.48 16.57 20.48
C SER A 165 -3.47 17.84 21.33
N LEU A 166 -3.97 18.95 20.79
CA LEU A 166 -3.87 20.30 21.35
C LEU A 166 -2.43 20.76 21.67
N GLY A 167 -1.41 20.15 21.07
CA GLY A 167 -0.02 20.56 21.30
C GLY A 167 0.22 22.03 20.95
N TRP A 168 -0.47 22.52 19.91
CA TRP A 168 -0.47 23.93 19.49
C TRP A 168 -1.05 24.91 20.53
N ARG A 169 -1.78 24.43 21.56
CA ARG A 169 -2.28 25.25 22.67
C ARG A 169 -1.31 25.34 23.85
N GLY A 170 -0.13 24.74 23.74
CA GLY A 170 0.90 24.76 24.78
C GLY A 170 0.82 23.64 25.80
N LEU A 171 0.09 22.54 25.51
CA LEU A 171 0.16 21.33 26.32
C LEU A 171 1.60 20.79 26.35
N THR A 172 1.97 20.18 27.47
CA THR A 172 3.25 19.46 27.62
C THR A 172 3.24 18.15 26.84
N ALA A 173 4.42 17.61 26.56
CA ALA A 173 4.57 16.32 25.85
C ALA A 173 3.82 15.16 26.54
N ASP A 174 3.83 15.13 27.87
CA ASP A 174 3.13 14.10 28.66
C ASP A 174 1.61 14.29 28.60
N GLU A 175 1.12 15.53 28.71
CA GLU A 175 -0.32 15.83 28.56
C GLU A 175 -0.83 15.48 27.16
N ILE A 176 -0.06 15.77 26.10
CA ILE A 176 -0.39 15.39 24.73
C ILE A 176 -0.48 13.86 24.62
N THR A 177 0.53 13.16 25.14
CA THR A 177 0.59 11.70 25.07
C THR A 177 -0.59 11.07 25.80
N GLN A 178 -0.85 11.49 27.04
CA GLN A 178 -1.97 10.95 27.82
C GLN A 178 -3.32 11.24 27.17
N ARG A 179 -3.51 12.46 26.65
CA ARG A 179 -4.73 12.85 25.94
C ARG A 179 -5.01 11.97 24.73
N VAL A 180 -3.99 11.68 23.91
CA VAL A 180 -4.14 10.81 22.74
C VAL A 180 -4.43 9.38 23.18
N LEU A 181 -3.73 8.89 24.20
CA LEU A 181 -3.91 7.54 24.73
C LEU A 181 -5.30 7.31 25.34
N ASP A 182 -5.85 8.31 26.03
CA ASP A 182 -7.19 8.22 26.66
C ASP A 182 -8.31 8.22 25.62
N ALA A 183 -8.09 8.87 24.47
CA ALA A 183 -9.05 8.93 23.37
C ALA A 183 -8.79 7.88 22.27
N ALA A 184 -7.74 7.06 22.40
CA ALA A 184 -7.34 6.11 21.37
C ALA A 184 -8.42 5.04 21.16
N GLU A 185 -8.84 4.89 19.91
CA GLU A 185 -9.79 3.86 19.47
C GLU A 185 -9.41 3.36 18.05
N PRO A 186 -9.78 2.12 17.67
CA PRO A 186 -9.57 1.61 16.32
C PRO A 186 -10.03 2.57 15.21
N GLY A 187 -9.11 2.82 14.28
CA GLY A 187 -9.30 3.70 13.12
C GLY A 187 -9.24 5.19 13.43
N ALA A 188 -8.92 5.61 14.65
CA ALA A 188 -8.82 7.02 15.02
C ALA A 188 -7.75 7.75 14.18
N ILE A 189 -8.05 9.01 13.86
CA ILE A 189 -7.11 9.94 13.23
C ILE A 189 -6.73 10.98 14.28
N VAL A 190 -5.43 11.08 14.56
CA VAL A 190 -4.84 12.04 15.50
C VAL A 190 -4.37 13.26 14.73
N LEU A 191 -4.85 14.44 15.10
CA LEU A 191 -4.36 15.73 14.63
C LEU A 191 -3.21 16.22 15.52
N MET A 192 -2.05 16.43 14.89
CA MET A 192 -0.83 17.00 15.46
C MET A 192 -0.32 18.12 14.53
N HIS A 193 0.69 18.87 14.95
CA HIS A 193 1.22 20.02 14.21
C HIS A 193 2.74 20.03 14.22
N VAL A 194 3.34 20.48 13.11
CA VAL A 194 4.81 20.55 12.99
C VAL A 194 5.42 21.84 13.54
N GLY A 195 4.60 22.88 13.76
CA GLY A 195 5.06 24.22 14.12
C GLY A 195 5.78 24.26 15.48
N SER A 196 6.72 25.20 15.65
CA SER A 196 7.56 25.31 16.85
C SER A 196 6.81 25.64 18.14
N GLN A 197 5.56 26.09 18.05
CA GLN A 197 4.70 26.33 19.21
C GLN A 197 4.10 25.03 19.77
N SER A 198 4.14 23.93 19.01
CA SER A 198 3.62 22.63 19.44
C SER A 198 4.69 21.79 20.11
N GLN A 199 4.32 21.08 21.18
CA GLN A 199 5.16 20.03 21.79
C GLN A 199 4.90 18.63 21.20
N ASP A 200 4.14 18.53 20.10
CA ASP A 200 3.83 17.26 19.42
C ASP A 200 5.09 16.46 19.07
N ALA A 201 6.14 17.14 18.60
CA ALA A 201 7.41 16.49 18.27
C ALA A 201 8.08 15.84 19.49
N ALA A 202 7.96 16.45 20.67
CA ALA A 202 8.52 15.91 21.92
C ALA A 202 7.66 14.76 22.48
N ALA A 203 6.35 14.80 22.29
CA ALA A 203 5.43 13.73 22.69
C ALA A 203 5.57 12.48 21.80
N LEU A 204 5.88 12.68 20.52
CA LEU A 204 5.80 11.65 19.48
C LEU A 204 6.53 10.33 19.79
N PRO A 205 7.78 10.31 20.32
CA PRO A 205 8.48 9.06 20.60
C PRO A 205 7.75 8.20 21.63
N ALA A 206 7.36 8.79 22.76
CA ALA A 206 6.68 8.10 23.86
C ALA A 206 5.26 7.70 23.46
N LEU A 207 4.56 8.57 22.72
CA LEU A 207 3.23 8.27 22.19
C LEU A 207 3.23 7.04 21.29
N ILE A 208 4.18 6.95 20.35
CA ILE A 208 4.31 5.80 19.44
C ILE A 208 4.54 4.51 20.23
N ASP A 209 5.46 4.52 21.20
CA ASP A 209 5.79 3.34 22.00
C ASP A 209 4.60 2.87 22.83
N GLN A 210 3.86 3.80 23.44
CA GLN A 210 2.71 3.47 24.27
C GLN A 210 1.50 2.99 23.46
N LEU A 211 1.25 3.57 22.28
CA LEU A 211 0.22 3.06 21.37
C LEU A 211 0.54 1.63 20.92
N ARG A 212 1.80 1.33 20.57
CA ARG A 212 2.24 -0.04 20.25
C ARG A 212 2.09 -1.00 21.43
N ALA A 213 2.44 -0.56 22.63
CA ALA A 213 2.25 -1.36 23.84
C ALA A 213 0.77 -1.69 24.11
N ARG A 214 -0.16 -0.86 23.63
CA ARG A 214 -1.61 -1.11 23.65
C ARG A 214 -2.12 -1.93 22.46
N GLY A 215 -1.22 -2.42 21.60
CA GLY A 215 -1.54 -3.25 20.45
C GLY A 215 -1.91 -2.48 19.19
N TYR A 216 -1.77 -1.14 19.17
CA TYR A 216 -2.01 -0.36 17.97
C TYR A 216 -0.89 -0.51 16.95
N ARG A 217 -1.29 -0.59 15.68
CA ARG A 217 -0.44 -0.36 14.52
C ARG A 217 -0.69 1.02 13.94
N PHE A 218 0.25 1.50 13.14
CA PHE A 218 0.13 2.77 12.46
C PHE A 218 -0.17 2.59 10.98
N ALA A 219 -1.00 3.49 10.46
CA ALA A 219 -1.31 3.58 9.04
C ALA A 219 -1.40 5.05 8.64
N THR A 220 -1.23 5.35 7.35
CA THR A 220 -1.61 6.64 6.79
C THR A 220 -3.10 6.65 6.42
N VAL A 221 -3.67 7.84 6.20
CA VAL A 221 -5.03 7.99 5.65
C VAL A 221 -5.16 7.23 4.32
N ARG A 222 -4.15 7.35 3.44
CA ARG A 222 -4.09 6.62 2.17
C ARG A 222 -4.14 5.12 2.38
N ASP A 223 -3.39 4.60 3.36
CA ASP A 223 -3.36 3.17 3.60
C ASP A 223 -4.73 2.64 4.01
N LEU A 224 -5.51 3.37 4.81
CA LEU A 224 -6.84 2.92 5.21
C LEU A 224 -7.89 3.11 4.10
N VAL A 225 -7.82 4.20 3.34
CA VAL A 225 -8.72 4.45 2.18
C VAL A 225 -8.51 3.39 1.10
N GLU A 226 -7.27 3.06 0.80
CA GLU A 226 -6.92 2.11 -0.27
C GLU A 226 -6.85 0.65 0.23
N GLY A 227 -7.29 0.40 1.47
CA GLY A 227 -7.26 -0.94 2.06
C GLY A 227 -5.86 -1.52 2.27
N ARG A 228 -4.81 -0.71 2.28
CA ARG A 228 -3.40 -1.07 2.53
C ARG A 228 -3.02 -1.18 4.01
N ALA A 229 -3.90 -0.84 4.95
CA ALA A 229 -3.67 -0.99 6.39
C ALA A 229 -3.64 -2.48 6.81
N GLY A 230 -2.53 -3.16 6.52
CA GLY A 230 -2.21 -4.51 6.98
C GLY A 230 -1.11 -4.45 8.04
N PRO A 231 -0.61 -5.59 8.53
CA PRO A 231 0.54 -5.61 9.42
C PRO A 231 1.68 -4.75 8.85
N GLU A 232 2.27 -3.91 9.72
CA GLU A 232 3.50 -3.18 9.43
C GLU A 232 4.56 -4.16 8.93
N GLY A 233 5.42 -3.70 8.01
CA GLY A 233 6.26 -4.56 7.20
C GLY A 233 7.05 -5.62 7.96
N ARG A 234 7.31 -6.74 7.29
CA ARG A 234 8.20 -7.79 7.76
C ARG A 234 9.57 -7.59 7.14
N TYR A 235 10.59 -7.42 7.98
CA TYR A 235 11.99 -7.43 7.56
C TYR A 235 12.50 -8.85 7.39
N PHE A 236 13.22 -9.10 6.31
CA PHE A 236 13.85 -10.38 6.01
C PHE A 236 15.38 -10.23 6.07
N PRO A 237 16.04 -10.62 7.17
CA PRO A 237 17.48 -10.46 7.32
C PRO A 237 18.30 -11.23 6.29
N GLU A 238 17.72 -12.27 5.68
CA GLU A 238 18.35 -13.08 4.64
C GLU A 238 18.66 -12.29 3.37
N THR A 239 17.86 -11.26 3.08
CA THR A 239 18.02 -10.42 1.88
C THR A 239 18.16 -8.93 2.18
N GLY A 240 17.90 -8.50 3.41
CA GLY A 240 17.97 -7.10 3.81
C GLY A 240 16.78 -6.25 3.34
N HIS A 241 15.66 -6.89 2.98
CA HIS A 241 14.49 -6.21 2.41
C HIS A 241 13.24 -6.36 3.26
N TRP A 242 12.32 -5.40 3.13
CA TRP A 242 11.01 -5.42 3.78
C TRP A 242 9.90 -5.86 2.84
N VAL A 243 8.88 -6.53 3.36
CA VAL A 243 7.60 -6.72 2.66
C VAL A 243 6.52 -6.07 3.50
N SER A 244 5.70 -5.18 2.94
CA SER A 244 4.76 -4.38 3.73
C SER A 244 3.34 -4.39 3.16
N HIS A 245 2.39 -3.89 3.96
CA HIS A 245 1.05 -3.50 3.52
C HIS A 245 0.27 -4.63 2.79
N GLY A 246 -0.26 -4.31 1.60
CA GLY A 246 -1.03 -5.24 0.79
C GLY A 246 -0.19 -6.37 0.21
N PHE A 247 1.10 -6.13 -0.07
CA PHE A 247 2.01 -7.17 -0.53
C PHE A 247 2.34 -8.15 0.60
N LEU A 248 2.53 -7.67 1.84
CA LEU A 248 2.74 -8.56 2.99
C LEU A 248 1.50 -9.44 3.23
N ARG A 249 0.30 -8.86 3.24
CA ARG A 249 -0.94 -9.64 3.41
C ARG A 249 -1.12 -10.67 2.31
N TYR A 250 -0.85 -10.30 1.06
CA TYR A 250 -0.95 -11.22 -0.07
C TYR A 250 0.09 -12.34 0.05
N TRP A 251 1.34 -11.98 0.35
CA TRP A 251 2.44 -12.92 0.56
C TRP A 251 2.07 -13.91 1.66
N GLU A 252 1.68 -13.46 2.85
CA GLU A 252 1.32 -14.33 3.99
C GLU A 252 0.14 -15.24 3.68
N ARG A 253 -0.87 -14.72 2.96
CA ARG A 253 -2.09 -15.47 2.66
C ARG A 253 -1.92 -16.51 1.58
N PHE A 254 -1.12 -16.24 0.54
CA PHE A 254 -1.05 -17.06 -0.68
C PHE A 254 0.22 -17.89 -0.81
N GLY A 255 0.91 -18.14 0.32
CA GLY A 255 1.92 -19.18 0.43
C GLY A 255 3.30 -18.70 0.86
N GLY A 256 3.46 -17.42 1.12
CA GLY A 256 4.61 -16.83 1.82
C GLY A 256 5.95 -17.21 1.23
N LEU A 257 6.91 -17.47 2.13
CA LEU A 257 8.28 -17.85 1.78
C LEU A 257 8.29 -19.07 0.87
N ALA A 258 7.30 -19.94 1.08
CA ALA A 258 7.19 -21.18 0.37
C ALA A 258 6.95 -20.98 -1.14
N ILE A 259 6.02 -20.10 -1.50
CA ILE A 259 5.63 -19.90 -2.90
C ILE A 259 6.43 -18.77 -3.56
N TYR A 260 6.65 -17.68 -2.84
CA TYR A 260 7.22 -16.46 -3.42
C TYR A 260 8.71 -16.28 -3.14
N GLY A 261 9.21 -16.92 -2.07
CA GLY A 261 10.57 -16.70 -1.59
C GLY A 261 10.75 -15.38 -0.84
N TYR A 262 12.00 -15.05 -0.57
CA TYR A 262 12.38 -13.79 0.07
C TYR A 262 12.19 -12.58 -0.87
N PRO A 263 11.91 -11.38 -0.33
CA PRO A 263 11.96 -10.14 -1.10
C PRO A 263 13.38 -9.85 -1.62
N LEU A 264 13.48 -9.28 -2.81
CA LEU A 264 14.74 -8.86 -3.46
C LEU A 264 14.82 -7.35 -3.69
N THR A 265 13.73 -6.63 -3.46
CA THR A 265 13.66 -5.17 -3.54
C THR A 265 12.72 -4.64 -2.47
N GLU A 266 12.76 -3.33 -2.22
CA GLU A 266 11.64 -2.63 -1.60
C GLU A 266 10.46 -2.51 -2.57
N GLU A 267 9.31 -2.06 -2.07
CA GLU A 267 8.22 -1.57 -2.92
C GLU A 267 8.66 -0.29 -3.66
N TYR A 268 8.48 -0.24 -4.98
CA TYR A 268 8.78 0.95 -5.79
C TYR A 268 7.76 1.13 -6.91
N VAL A 269 7.65 2.33 -7.45
CA VAL A 269 6.82 2.57 -8.65
C VAL A 269 7.64 2.18 -9.88
N ASP A 270 7.21 1.14 -10.58
CA ASP A 270 7.86 0.69 -11.81
C ASP A 270 7.67 1.76 -12.90
N PRO A 271 8.73 2.36 -13.45
CA PRO A 271 8.62 3.44 -14.42
C PRO A 271 8.02 3.00 -15.76
N ALA A 272 8.08 1.71 -16.10
CA ALA A 272 7.51 1.19 -17.34
C ALA A 272 6.00 0.98 -17.24
N THR A 273 5.48 0.67 -16.05
CA THR A 273 4.05 0.35 -15.86
C THR A 273 3.28 1.37 -15.02
N GLY A 274 3.98 2.25 -14.29
CA GLY A 274 3.40 3.17 -13.31
C GLY A 274 2.84 2.50 -12.06
N ARG A 275 3.02 1.19 -11.90
CA ARG A 275 2.46 0.40 -10.79
C ARG A 275 3.43 0.29 -9.64
N VAL A 276 2.91 0.21 -8.41
CA VAL A 276 3.71 -0.22 -7.26
C VAL A 276 4.07 -1.69 -7.48
N THR A 277 5.35 -1.98 -7.42
CA THR A 277 5.94 -3.27 -7.77
C THR A 277 6.97 -3.66 -6.72
N GLN A 278 7.06 -4.96 -6.46
CA GLN A 278 8.11 -5.53 -5.62
C GLN A 278 8.55 -6.88 -6.18
N TRP A 279 9.86 -7.12 -6.18
CA TRP A 279 10.43 -8.39 -6.60
C TRP A 279 10.72 -9.31 -5.42
N PHE A 280 10.47 -10.58 -5.63
CA PHE A 280 10.79 -11.69 -4.74
C PHE A 280 11.62 -12.71 -5.53
N GLU A 281 12.25 -13.65 -4.84
CA GLU A 281 13.05 -14.70 -5.49
C GLU A 281 12.29 -15.43 -6.61
N ARG A 282 10.98 -15.65 -6.43
CA ARG A 282 10.17 -16.49 -7.33
C ARG A 282 8.98 -15.77 -7.96
N ALA A 283 8.80 -14.47 -7.68
CA ALA A 283 7.64 -13.73 -8.16
C ALA A 283 7.91 -12.23 -8.28
N ARG A 284 7.08 -11.55 -9.07
CA ARG A 284 6.94 -10.09 -9.08
C ARG A 284 5.52 -9.74 -8.72
N PHE A 285 5.34 -8.96 -7.65
CA PHE A 285 4.03 -8.47 -7.24
C PHE A 285 3.82 -7.10 -7.86
N GLU A 286 2.62 -6.88 -8.39
CA GLU A 286 2.19 -5.62 -8.98
C GLU A 286 0.87 -5.21 -8.32
N TRP A 287 0.74 -3.94 -7.96
CA TRP A 287 -0.48 -3.39 -7.38
C TRP A 287 -1.48 -3.02 -8.48
N HIS A 288 -2.67 -3.62 -8.43
CA HIS A 288 -3.78 -3.41 -9.36
C HIS A 288 -5.07 -3.13 -8.57
N PRO A 289 -5.37 -1.86 -8.25
CA PRO A 289 -6.59 -1.47 -7.54
C PRO A 289 -7.85 -1.99 -8.25
N GLY A 290 -8.74 -2.67 -7.51
CA GLY A 290 -10.01 -3.15 -8.02
C GLY A 290 -10.00 -4.57 -8.59
N ALA A 291 -8.89 -5.30 -8.49
CA ALA A 291 -8.82 -6.73 -8.84
C ALA A 291 -9.43 -7.67 -7.76
N TRP A 292 -10.04 -7.10 -6.73
CA TRP A 292 -10.90 -7.80 -5.76
C TRP A 292 -12.26 -8.19 -6.39
N PRO A 293 -12.87 -9.34 -6.04
CA PRO A 293 -12.46 -10.37 -5.07
C PRO A 293 -11.60 -11.50 -5.67
N THR A 294 -11.39 -11.52 -6.98
CA THR A 294 -10.81 -12.69 -7.67
C THR A 294 -9.30 -12.82 -7.49
N ARG A 295 -8.58 -11.70 -7.36
CA ARG A 295 -7.12 -11.71 -7.25
C ARG A 295 -6.55 -10.77 -6.19
N TYR A 296 -7.39 -10.16 -5.35
CA TYR A 296 -6.99 -9.06 -4.45
C TYR A 296 -6.41 -7.89 -5.27
N ASP A 297 -5.99 -6.80 -4.64
CA ASP A 297 -5.34 -5.70 -5.36
C ASP A 297 -3.90 -6.03 -5.81
N VAL A 298 -3.52 -7.31 -5.86
CA VAL A 298 -2.17 -7.78 -6.24
C VAL A 298 -2.27 -8.76 -7.40
N LEU A 299 -1.60 -8.43 -8.51
CA LEU A 299 -1.38 -9.39 -9.61
C LEU A 299 0.08 -9.80 -9.67
N LEU A 300 0.28 -11.08 -9.99
CA LEU A 300 1.60 -11.63 -10.22
C LEU A 300 2.03 -11.39 -11.68
N GLY A 301 3.23 -10.87 -11.84
CA GLY A 301 3.89 -10.74 -13.15
C GLY A 301 3.97 -12.08 -13.87
N ARG A 302 3.95 -12.05 -15.21
CA ARG A 302 3.99 -13.25 -16.05
C ARG A 302 5.43 -13.72 -16.30
N LEU A 303 6.16 -13.98 -15.21
CA LEU A 303 7.60 -14.24 -15.27
C LEU A 303 7.98 -15.44 -16.14
N GLY A 304 7.12 -16.46 -16.19
CA GLY A 304 7.35 -17.63 -17.05
C GLY A 304 7.28 -17.27 -18.53
N VAL A 305 6.31 -16.42 -18.92
CA VAL A 305 6.25 -15.89 -20.29
C VAL A 305 7.47 -15.01 -20.60
N GLU A 306 7.84 -14.13 -19.67
CA GLU A 306 8.96 -13.21 -19.86
C GLU A 306 10.28 -13.96 -20.10
N VAL A 307 10.59 -14.99 -19.29
CA VAL A 307 11.83 -15.75 -19.42
C VAL A 307 11.83 -16.72 -20.62
N SER A 308 10.65 -17.15 -21.08
CA SER A 308 10.53 -18.08 -22.21
C SER A 308 10.16 -17.41 -23.54
N ALA A 309 10.16 -16.08 -23.62
CA ALA A 309 9.66 -15.34 -24.79
C ALA A 309 10.34 -15.77 -26.11
N GLU A 310 11.64 -16.07 -26.08
CA GLU A 310 12.39 -16.52 -27.26
C GLU A 310 12.17 -18.00 -27.62
N ARG A 311 11.39 -18.74 -26.81
CA ARG A 311 11.16 -20.18 -26.96
C ARG A 311 9.75 -20.53 -27.45
N GLU A 312 8.80 -19.58 -27.50
CA GLU A 312 7.35 -19.83 -27.74
C GLU A 312 7.00 -20.64 -29.02
N GLY A 313 7.89 -20.71 -30.01
CA GLY A 313 7.67 -21.46 -31.25
C GLY A 313 8.36 -22.83 -31.33
N ILE A 314 9.21 -23.18 -30.35
CA ILE A 314 10.04 -24.39 -30.37
C ILE A 314 9.60 -25.37 -29.30
N SER A 315 9.79 -26.67 -29.53
CA SER A 315 9.55 -27.68 -28.49
C SER A 315 10.43 -27.39 -27.27
N PRO A 316 9.92 -27.44 -26.02
CA PRO A 316 8.59 -27.90 -25.61
C PRO A 316 7.52 -26.80 -25.40
N PHE A 317 7.76 -25.56 -25.84
CA PHE A 317 6.87 -24.40 -25.68
C PHE A 317 5.89 -24.22 -26.84
N ARG A 318 6.12 -24.93 -27.96
CA ARG A 318 5.14 -25.03 -29.03
C ARG A 318 3.93 -25.85 -28.55
N ALA A 319 2.72 -25.38 -28.85
CA ALA A 319 1.47 -26.07 -28.55
C ALA A 319 1.52 -27.56 -28.93
N ALA A 320 1.02 -28.40 -28.02
CA ALA A 320 0.96 -29.84 -28.12
C ALA A 320 -0.49 -30.31 -28.38
N GLN A 321 -0.63 -31.59 -28.75
CA GLN A 321 -1.94 -32.24 -28.79
C GLN A 321 -2.35 -32.68 -27.38
N PRO A 322 -3.65 -32.84 -27.10
CA PRO A 322 -4.12 -33.36 -25.82
C PRO A 322 -3.55 -34.75 -25.51
N PHE A 323 -3.03 -34.93 -24.31
CA PHE A 323 -2.54 -36.22 -23.81
C PHE A 323 -3.59 -36.93 -22.96
N THR A 324 -3.60 -38.27 -23.01
CA THR A 324 -4.42 -39.09 -22.11
C THR A 324 -3.99 -38.91 -20.66
N ASP A 325 -4.94 -38.90 -19.73
CA ASP A 325 -4.73 -38.72 -18.28
C ASP A 325 -4.13 -37.38 -17.84
N CYS A 326 -4.07 -36.39 -18.74
CA CYS A 326 -3.64 -35.03 -18.46
C CYS A 326 -4.80 -34.02 -18.58
N THR A 327 -4.66 -32.87 -17.91
CA THR A 327 -5.55 -31.74 -18.13
C THR A 327 -5.01 -30.91 -19.28
N TYR A 328 -5.74 -30.87 -20.40
CA TYR A 328 -5.39 -30.05 -21.56
C TYR A 328 -6.00 -28.65 -21.45
N PHE A 329 -5.17 -27.62 -21.66
CA PHE A 329 -5.58 -26.23 -21.61
C PHE A 329 -5.63 -25.63 -23.02
N PRO A 330 -6.82 -25.55 -23.65
CA PRO A 330 -6.94 -25.03 -25.01
C PRO A 330 -6.53 -23.55 -25.14
N GLN A 331 -6.48 -22.80 -24.04
CA GLN A 331 -6.06 -21.40 -24.00
C GLN A 331 -4.60 -21.22 -24.41
N THR A 332 -3.74 -22.20 -24.10
CA THR A 332 -2.31 -22.16 -24.40
C THR A 332 -1.86 -23.34 -25.27
N GLY A 333 -2.68 -24.38 -25.41
CA GLY A 333 -2.37 -25.57 -26.18
C GLY A 333 -1.43 -26.54 -25.46
N HIS A 334 -1.45 -26.55 -24.12
CA HIS A 334 -0.52 -27.33 -23.30
C HIS A 334 -1.20 -28.29 -22.32
N ASN A 335 -0.50 -29.36 -21.99
CA ASN A 335 -0.98 -30.37 -21.05
C ASN A 335 -0.37 -30.18 -19.66
N LEU A 336 -1.14 -30.54 -18.63
CA LEU A 336 -0.66 -30.61 -17.26
C LEU A 336 -0.96 -31.99 -16.68
N CYS A 337 0.10 -32.68 -16.27
CA CYS A 337 0.05 -34.10 -15.95
C CYS A 337 0.55 -34.37 -14.52
N GLY A 338 0.28 -35.57 -14.01
CA GLY A 338 0.96 -36.17 -12.85
C GLY A 338 1.10 -35.27 -11.62
N GLY A 339 2.33 -35.23 -11.08
CA GLY A 339 2.65 -34.50 -9.85
C GLY A 339 2.56 -32.99 -9.98
N PHE A 340 2.92 -32.42 -11.15
CA PHE A 340 2.75 -30.99 -11.40
C PHE A 340 1.27 -30.59 -11.45
N ARG A 341 0.39 -31.42 -12.02
CA ARG A 341 -1.07 -31.21 -11.93
C ARG A 341 -1.54 -31.17 -10.48
N ALA A 342 -1.18 -32.19 -9.70
CA ALA A 342 -1.60 -32.27 -8.30
C ALA A 342 -1.12 -31.06 -7.49
N TYR A 343 0.12 -30.61 -7.71
CA TYR A 343 0.66 -29.41 -7.07
C TYR A 343 -0.08 -28.14 -7.50
N TRP A 344 -0.28 -27.96 -8.81
CA TRP A 344 -0.96 -26.80 -9.37
C TRP A 344 -2.38 -26.66 -8.80
N GLU A 345 -3.15 -27.75 -8.78
CA GLU A 345 -4.52 -27.78 -8.26
C GLU A 345 -4.58 -27.46 -6.75
N ARG A 346 -3.60 -27.95 -5.98
CA ARG A 346 -3.58 -27.81 -4.53
C ARG A 346 -3.13 -26.43 -4.04
N PHE A 347 -2.13 -25.82 -4.69
CA PHE A 347 -1.42 -24.68 -4.11
C PHE A 347 -1.72 -23.32 -4.76
N GLY A 348 -2.57 -23.25 -5.78
CA GLY A 348 -3.04 -21.94 -6.25
C GLY A 348 -3.59 -21.87 -7.67
N GLY A 349 -3.44 -22.94 -8.44
CA GLY A 349 -4.03 -23.10 -9.76
C GLY A 349 -3.80 -21.92 -10.69
N LEU A 350 -4.84 -21.57 -11.44
CA LEU A 350 -4.81 -20.51 -12.45
C LEU A 350 -4.51 -19.13 -11.85
N ALA A 351 -4.94 -18.89 -10.61
CA ALA A 351 -4.77 -17.60 -9.94
C ALA A 351 -3.31 -17.33 -9.63
N VAL A 352 -2.58 -18.33 -9.14
CA VAL A 352 -1.18 -18.19 -8.71
C VAL A 352 -0.21 -18.48 -9.85
N PHE A 353 -0.36 -19.62 -10.54
CA PHE A 353 0.65 -20.09 -11.51
C PHE A 353 0.32 -19.70 -12.95
N GLY A 354 -0.97 -19.52 -13.26
CA GLY A 354 -1.42 -19.32 -14.64
C GLY A 354 -1.55 -20.63 -15.41
N TYR A 355 -1.78 -20.52 -16.71
CA TYR A 355 -1.81 -21.69 -17.60
C TYR A 355 -0.42 -22.29 -17.83
N PRO A 356 -0.28 -23.59 -18.08
CA PRO A 356 0.97 -24.16 -18.60
C PRO A 356 1.28 -23.56 -19.98
N ILE A 357 2.55 -23.28 -20.24
CA ILE A 357 3.07 -22.70 -21.50
C ILE A 357 4.19 -23.56 -22.12
N SER A 358 4.45 -24.73 -21.53
CA SER A 358 5.32 -25.75 -22.09
C SER A 358 4.80 -27.12 -21.69
N GLU A 359 5.24 -28.17 -22.39
CA GLU A 359 5.18 -29.53 -21.87
C GLU A 359 6.28 -29.75 -20.81
N GLU A 360 6.23 -30.87 -20.10
CA GLU A 360 7.29 -31.30 -19.18
C GLU A 360 8.57 -31.68 -19.95
N PHE A 361 9.74 -31.25 -19.48
CA PHE A 361 11.03 -31.56 -20.09
C PHE A 361 12.18 -31.49 -19.08
N ARG A 362 13.39 -31.87 -19.49
CA ARG A 362 14.60 -31.79 -18.66
C ARG A 362 15.33 -30.46 -18.88
N GLU A 363 15.67 -29.77 -17.79
CA GLU A 363 16.45 -28.53 -17.83
C GLU A 363 17.47 -28.50 -16.69
N VAL A 364 18.66 -27.97 -16.96
CA VAL A 364 19.69 -27.75 -15.95
C VAL A 364 19.33 -26.50 -15.15
N ASN A 365 19.20 -26.63 -13.84
CA ASN A 365 18.96 -25.51 -12.95
C ASN A 365 20.25 -24.67 -12.83
N PRO A 366 20.19 -23.35 -13.11
CA PRO A 366 21.37 -22.49 -13.08
C PRO A 366 21.92 -22.24 -11.67
N ASP A 367 21.13 -22.45 -10.63
CA ASP A 367 21.52 -22.20 -9.24
C ASP A 367 22.41 -23.31 -8.66
N ASP A 368 22.21 -24.58 -9.06
CA ASP A 368 22.92 -25.74 -8.52
C ASP A 368 23.60 -26.64 -9.58
N GLY A 369 23.38 -26.36 -10.87
CA GLY A 369 23.95 -27.10 -12.00
C GLY A 369 23.37 -28.50 -12.20
N ARG A 370 22.29 -28.87 -11.50
CA ARG A 370 21.65 -30.20 -11.60
C ARG A 370 20.50 -30.18 -12.61
N GLU A 371 20.25 -31.32 -13.23
CA GLU A 371 19.14 -31.47 -14.18
C GLU A 371 17.86 -31.93 -13.46
N TYR A 372 16.77 -31.19 -13.69
CA TYR A 372 15.45 -31.50 -13.15
C TYR A 372 14.43 -31.66 -14.26
N THR A 373 13.37 -32.43 -14.00
CA THR A 373 12.15 -32.33 -14.81
C THR A 373 11.48 -31.01 -14.47
N VAL A 374 11.15 -30.20 -15.47
CA VAL A 374 10.55 -28.89 -15.30
C VAL A 374 9.34 -28.72 -16.20
N GLN A 375 8.48 -27.79 -15.83
CA GLN A 375 7.42 -27.28 -16.69
C GLN A 375 7.21 -25.79 -16.45
N TYR A 376 6.98 -25.04 -17.53
CA TYR A 376 6.73 -23.61 -17.47
C TYR A 376 5.23 -23.32 -17.47
N PHE A 377 4.86 -22.36 -16.64
CA PHE A 377 3.54 -21.77 -16.53
C PHE A 377 3.67 -20.27 -16.77
N GLU A 378 2.56 -19.58 -17.05
CA GLU A 378 2.59 -18.14 -17.35
C GLU A 378 3.35 -17.32 -16.28
N ARG A 379 3.31 -17.73 -15.01
CA ARG A 379 3.91 -16.98 -13.89
C ARG A 379 5.02 -17.71 -13.14
N GLN A 380 5.29 -18.97 -13.47
CA GLN A 380 6.22 -19.77 -12.67
C GLN A 380 6.86 -20.92 -13.47
N ARG A 381 8.03 -21.39 -13.02
CA ARG A 381 8.62 -22.66 -13.43
C ARG A 381 8.52 -23.67 -12.29
N PHE A 382 7.94 -24.84 -12.56
CA PHE A 382 7.93 -25.96 -11.62
C PHE A 382 9.14 -26.84 -11.88
N GLU A 383 9.73 -27.38 -10.81
CA GLU A 383 10.87 -28.29 -10.85
C GLU A 383 10.54 -29.52 -10.00
N TRP A 384 10.83 -30.71 -10.50
CA TRP A 384 10.59 -31.97 -9.81
C TRP A 384 11.80 -32.38 -8.97
N HIS A 385 11.62 -32.38 -7.65
CA HIS A 385 12.59 -32.67 -6.60
C HIS A 385 12.10 -33.84 -5.72
N PRO A 386 12.34 -35.10 -6.14
CA PRO A 386 11.85 -36.28 -5.42
C PRO A 386 12.45 -36.39 -4.01
N GLY A 387 11.60 -36.57 -3.00
CA GLY A 387 12.00 -36.72 -1.60
C GLY A 387 11.95 -35.44 -0.77
N ALA A 388 11.36 -34.35 -1.29
CA ALA A 388 11.13 -33.11 -0.54
C ALA A 388 9.97 -33.30 0.48
N TRP A 389 10.26 -34.01 1.56
CA TRP A 389 9.40 -34.25 2.72
C TRP A 389 9.73 -33.24 3.86
N PRO A 390 8.76 -32.74 4.66
CA PRO A 390 7.32 -33.07 4.72
C PRO A 390 6.37 -32.15 3.95
N ASP A 391 6.81 -31.00 3.43
CA ASP A 391 5.89 -29.88 3.27
C ASP A 391 5.37 -29.59 1.84
N ARG A 392 5.92 -30.20 0.77
CA ARG A 392 5.79 -29.61 -0.60
C ARG A 392 5.49 -30.53 -1.79
N TYR A 393 5.24 -31.83 -1.62
CA TYR A 393 4.93 -32.73 -2.76
C TYR A 393 5.99 -32.68 -3.87
N ASP A 394 7.24 -33.06 -3.60
CA ASP A 394 8.30 -33.23 -4.62
C ASP A 394 8.45 -32.10 -5.67
N VAL A 395 7.88 -30.91 -5.46
CA VAL A 395 7.86 -29.81 -6.43
C VAL A 395 8.41 -28.56 -5.76
N LEU A 396 9.44 -27.99 -6.39
CA LEU A 396 9.96 -26.68 -6.02
C LEU A 396 9.72 -25.69 -7.16
N LEU A 397 9.58 -24.42 -6.79
CA LEU A 397 9.37 -23.33 -7.74
C LEU A 397 10.72 -22.67 -8.06
N GLY A 398 10.99 -22.50 -9.36
CA GLY A 398 12.19 -21.84 -9.86
C GLY A 398 12.28 -20.38 -9.40
N ARG A 399 13.52 -19.87 -9.29
CA ARG A 399 13.79 -18.49 -8.85
C ARG A 399 13.71 -17.48 -10.00
N LEU A 400 12.60 -17.51 -10.75
CA LEU A 400 12.43 -16.67 -11.95
C LEU A 400 12.50 -15.17 -11.64
N GLY A 401 12.07 -14.75 -10.45
CA GLY A 401 12.17 -13.36 -10.02
C GLY A 401 13.63 -12.91 -9.87
N ALA A 402 14.46 -13.74 -9.23
CA ALA A 402 15.90 -13.48 -9.11
C ALA A 402 16.60 -13.44 -10.48
N GLN A 403 16.28 -14.41 -11.36
CA GLN A 403 16.88 -14.51 -12.70
C GLN A 403 16.59 -13.27 -13.56
N LEU A 404 15.32 -12.85 -13.62
CA LEU A 404 14.92 -11.69 -14.42
C LEU A 404 15.42 -10.36 -13.82
N LEU A 405 15.49 -10.26 -12.48
CA LEU A 405 16.01 -9.06 -11.83
C LEU A 405 17.51 -8.88 -12.07
N ALA A 406 18.30 -9.96 -12.03
CA ALA A 406 19.73 -9.93 -12.32
C ALA A 406 20.05 -9.53 -13.77
N GLY A 407 19.16 -9.81 -14.72
CA GLY A 407 19.29 -9.36 -16.11
C GLY A 407 18.96 -7.88 -16.35
N ARG A 408 18.46 -7.17 -15.33
CA ARG A 408 18.03 -5.76 -15.41
C ARG A 408 19.04 -4.78 -14.79
N SER A 409 20.04 -5.28 -14.08
CA SER A 409 21.07 -4.48 -13.38
C SER A 409 22.20 -4.02 -14.29
#